data_AF-A0A6I3F4V2-F1
#
_entry.id   AF-A0A6I3F4V2-F1
#
_cell.length_a   1.000
_cell.length_b   1.000
_cell.length_c   1.000
_cell.angle_alpha   90.00
_cell.angle_beta   90.00
_cell.angle_gamma   90.00
#
_symmetry.space_group_name_H-M   'P 1'
#
loop_
_entity.id
_entity.type
_entity.pdbx_description
1 polymer ?
#
loop_
_entity_poly.entity_id
_entity_poly.type
_entity_poly.pdbx_seq_one_letter_code
_entity_poly.pdbx_strand_id
1 'polypeptide(L)'
;MSGAAVITAWTFANDIGVPVTVALATLVATTLIRQQSEARSRRRDRYAQAVAVLVAWVEYPYRIRRRTSDSPEGLSTLATVGHDLQQELARSRAWVEAEDAVVAEVYRTVVATLGAAIGPACCEAWESPPVATAAGMNLKGWGPGAGCFAAIQGLESAIAERFRWWGFLAPLRRRRCRSSE
;
A
#
# COMPACT_ATOMS: atom_id res chain seq x y z
N MET A 1 -32.77 50.21 26.15
CA MET A 1 -32.77 49.69 24.76
C MET A 1 -34.18 49.20 24.47
N SER A 2 -34.85 49.74 23.44
CA SER A 2 -36.24 49.40 23.10
C SER A 2 -36.37 47.93 22.68
N GLY A 3 -37.41 47.23 23.12
CA GLY A 3 -37.62 45.80 22.87
C GLY A 3 -37.61 45.39 21.39
N ALA A 4 -37.92 46.32 20.48
CA ALA A 4 -37.80 46.11 19.04
C ALA A 4 -36.36 45.80 18.59
N ALA A 5 -35.34 46.45 19.17
CA ALA A 5 -33.95 46.20 18.82
C ALA A 5 -33.45 44.82 19.28
N VAL A 6 -33.99 44.33 20.41
CA VAL A 6 -33.68 43.00 20.96
C VAL A 6 -34.32 41.89 20.12
N ILE A 7 -35.58 42.07 19.68
CA ILE A 7 -36.29 41.10 18.83
C ILE A 7 -35.61 40.99 17.46
N THR A 8 -35.27 42.12 16.84
CA THR A 8 -34.60 42.14 15.52
C THR A 8 -33.21 41.49 15.58
N ALA A 9 -32.41 41.75 16.63
CA ALA A 9 -31.11 41.11 16.80
C ALA A 9 -31.24 39.58 17.02
N TRP A 10 -32.28 39.13 17.73
CA TRP A 10 -32.56 37.71 17.95
C TRP A 10 -33.00 36.98 16.68
N THR A 11 -33.86 37.57 15.85
CA THR A 11 -34.29 36.98 14.57
C THR A 11 -33.14 36.91 13.56
N PHE A 12 -32.32 37.96 13.43
CA PHE A 12 -31.13 37.93 12.56
C PHE A 12 -30.10 36.88 12.98
N ALA A 13 -29.86 36.72 14.29
CA ALA A 13 -28.95 35.69 14.79
C ALA A 13 -29.44 34.27 14.47
N ASN A 14 -30.75 34.02 14.52
CA ASN A 14 -31.33 32.69 14.33
C ASN A 14 -31.64 32.36 12.86
N ASP A 15 -32.15 33.32 12.07
CA ASP A 15 -32.57 33.11 10.68
C ASP A 15 -31.43 33.24 9.67
N ILE A 16 -30.34 33.92 10.03
CA ILE A 16 -29.19 34.13 9.15
C ILE A 16 -27.89 33.62 9.80
N GLY A 17 -27.65 33.97 11.07
CA GLY A 17 -26.41 33.60 11.77
C GLY A 17 -26.22 32.09 11.94
N VAL A 18 -27.26 31.38 12.39
CA VAL A 18 -27.21 29.92 12.57
C VAL A 18 -27.10 29.17 11.23
N PRO A 19 -27.89 29.46 10.18
CA PRO A 19 -27.74 28.77 8.89
C PRO A 19 -26.38 28.98 8.23
N VAL A 20 -25.81 30.20 8.28
CA VAL A 20 -24.50 30.51 7.70
C VAL A 20 -23.38 29.78 8.43
N THR A 21 -23.42 29.73 9.77
CA THR A 21 -22.41 29.01 10.55
C THR A 21 -22.49 27.50 10.37
N VAL A 22 -23.70 26.94 10.27
CA VAL A 22 -23.92 25.52 9.95
C VAL A 22 -23.42 25.20 8.53
N ALA A 23 -23.70 26.07 7.54
CA ALA A 23 -23.22 25.89 6.17
C ALA A 23 -21.69 25.92 6.08
N LEU A 24 -21.04 26.88 6.76
CA LEU A 24 -19.57 26.97 6.82
C LEU A 24 -18.95 25.76 7.54
N ALA A 25 -19.51 25.34 8.67
CA ALA A 25 -19.05 24.17 9.40
C ALA A 25 -19.19 22.88 8.56
N THR A 26 -20.29 22.75 7.83
CA THR A 26 -20.53 21.62 6.92
C THR A 26 -19.55 21.61 5.76
N LEU A 27 -19.27 22.78 5.16
CA LEU A 27 -18.29 22.92 4.08
C LEU A 27 -16.89 22.52 4.56
N VAL A 28 -16.45 23.05 5.70
CA VAL A 28 -15.14 22.73 6.29
C VAL A 28 -15.05 21.24 6.66
N ALA A 29 -16.08 20.68 7.28
CA ALA A 29 -16.10 19.25 7.60
C ALA A 29 -16.02 18.39 6.34
N THR A 30 -16.78 18.73 5.29
CA THR A 30 -16.81 17.99 4.03
C THR A 30 -15.47 18.06 3.30
N THR A 31 -14.83 19.23 3.25
CA THR A 31 -13.50 19.37 2.62
C THR A 31 -12.43 18.59 3.37
N LEU A 32 -12.44 18.63 4.71
CA LEU A 32 -11.51 17.85 5.54
C LEU A 32 -11.73 16.34 5.38
N ILE A 33 -12.99 15.88 5.38
CA ILE A 33 -13.34 14.46 5.14
C ILE A 33 -12.84 14.02 3.77
N ARG A 34 -13.05 14.83 2.72
CA ARG A 34 -12.59 14.55 1.36
C ARG A 34 -11.07 14.50 1.26
N GLN A 35 -10.35 15.46 1.84
CA GLN A 35 -8.88 15.45 1.84
C GLN A 35 -8.32 14.22 2.55
N GLN A 36 -8.94 13.81 3.67
CA GLN A 36 -8.54 12.59 4.39
C GLN A 36 -8.87 11.31 3.62
N SER A 37 -10.02 11.24 2.95
CA SER A 37 -10.40 10.08 2.15
C SER A 37 -9.47 9.90 0.95
N GLU A 38 -9.12 10.99 0.27
CA GLU A 38 -8.15 10.98 -0.84
C GLU A 38 -6.75 10.56 -0.36
N ALA A 39 -6.27 11.11 0.77
CA ALA A 39 -4.99 10.70 1.34
C ALA A 39 -4.98 9.21 1.73
N ARG A 40 -6.08 8.70 2.27
CA ARG A 40 -6.24 7.28 2.60
C ARG A 40 -6.27 6.40 1.35
N SER A 41 -6.95 6.82 0.28
CA SER A 41 -6.95 6.09 -0.99
C SER A 41 -5.54 6.01 -1.56
N ARG A 42 -4.83 7.14 -1.64
CA ARG A 42 -3.44 7.19 -2.11
C ARG A 42 -2.51 6.25 -1.34
N ARG A 43 -2.67 6.15 -0.01
CA ARG A 43 -1.91 5.19 0.81
C ARG A 43 -2.24 3.74 0.47
N ARG A 44 -3.52 3.41 0.30
CA ARG A 44 -3.94 2.04 -0.10
C ARG A 44 -3.36 1.66 -1.45
N ASP A 45 -3.38 2.57 -2.41
CA ASP A 45 -2.84 2.34 -3.75
C ASP A 45 -1.33 2.08 -3.69
N ARG A 46 -0.59 2.84 -2.85
CA ARG A 46 0.85 2.63 -2.65
C ARG A 46 1.18 1.31 -1.95
N TYR A 47 0.38 0.88 -0.98
CA TYR A 47 0.53 -0.45 -0.39
C TYR A 47 0.21 -1.57 -1.39
N ALA A 48 -0.84 -1.41 -2.20
CA ALA A 48 -1.16 -2.36 -3.26
C ALA A 48 -0.03 -2.45 -4.29
N GLN A 49 0.59 -1.32 -4.65
CA GLN A 49 1.78 -1.29 -5.49
C GLN A 49 2.95 -2.05 -4.86
N ALA A 50 3.22 -1.85 -3.57
CA ALA A 50 4.30 -2.55 -2.87
C ALA A 50 4.09 -4.08 -2.86
N VAL A 51 2.84 -4.54 -2.65
CA VAL A 51 2.48 -5.96 -2.75
C VAL A 51 2.64 -6.47 -4.17
N ALA A 52 2.19 -5.72 -5.18
CA ALA A 52 2.33 -6.10 -6.59
C ALA A 52 3.80 -6.27 -7.01
N VAL A 53 4.71 -5.43 -6.49
CA VAL A 53 6.15 -5.55 -6.72
C VAL A 53 6.71 -6.84 -6.10
N LEU A 54 6.30 -7.20 -4.88
CA LEU A 54 6.71 -8.45 -4.24
C LEU A 54 6.24 -9.68 -5.04
N VAL A 55 5.00 -9.67 -5.52
CA VAL A 55 4.46 -10.72 -6.40
C VAL A 55 5.24 -10.80 -7.71
N ALA A 56 5.52 -9.65 -8.34
CA ALA A 56 6.31 -9.62 -9.57
C ALA A 56 7.75 -10.14 -9.36
N TRP A 57 8.32 -9.90 -8.18
CA TRP A 57 9.63 -10.44 -7.81
C TRP A 57 9.60 -11.96 -7.61
N VAL A 58 8.56 -12.50 -6.97
CA VAL A 58 8.32 -13.96 -6.87
C VAL A 58 8.17 -14.60 -8.26
N GLU A 59 7.56 -13.89 -9.21
CA GLU A 59 7.39 -14.36 -10.59
C GLU A 59 8.68 -14.34 -11.42
N TYR A 60 9.71 -13.59 -11.00
CA TYR A 60 10.90 -13.35 -11.82
C TYR A 60 11.73 -14.61 -12.14
N PRO A 61 12.02 -15.54 -11.20
CA PRO A 61 12.68 -16.81 -11.52
C PRO A 61 11.94 -17.61 -12.60
N TYR A 62 10.62 -17.60 -12.58
CA TYR A 62 9.81 -18.31 -13.57
C TYR A 62 9.91 -17.69 -14.96
N ARG A 63 10.08 -16.36 -15.05
CA ARG A 63 10.32 -15.68 -16.34
C ARG A 63 11.66 -16.09 -16.93
N ILE A 64 12.72 -16.13 -16.10
CA ILE A 64 14.04 -16.61 -16.52
C ILE A 64 13.96 -18.07 -16.98
N ARG A 65 13.26 -18.91 -16.22
CA ARG A 65 13.15 -20.35 -16.48
C ARG A 65 12.38 -20.68 -17.76
N ARG A 66 11.47 -19.79 -18.19
CA ARG A 66 10.65 -19.92 -19.40
C ARG A 66 11.26 -19.26 -20.64
N ARG A 67 12.48 -18.73 -20.56
CA ARG A 67 13.15 -18.18 -21.75
C ARG A 67 13.30 -19.26 -22.82
N THR A 68 13.10 -18.87 -24.08
CA THR A 68 13.15 -19.78 -25.25
C THR A 68 14.47 -19.70 -26.01
N SER A 69 15.31 -18.71 -25.70
CA SER A 69 16.65 -18.55 -26.24
C SER A 69 17.54 -17.80 -25.25
N ASP A 70 18.85 -17.87 -25.50
CA ASP A 70 19.88 -17.06 -24.83
C ASP A 70 20.41 -15.96 -25.77
N SER A 71 19.53 -15.36 -26.59
CA SER A 71 19.97 -14.24 -27.43
C SER A 71 20.38 -13.05 -26.56
N PRO A 72 21.41 -12.27 -26.96
CA PRO A 72 21.85 -11.11 -26.18
C PRO A 72 20.71 -10.14 -25.82
N GLU A 73 19.77 -9.93 -26.73
CA GLU A 73 18.60 -9.06 -26.54
C GLU A 73 17.64 -9.63 -25.48
N GLY A 74 17.38 -10.95 -25.51
CA GLY A 74 16.51 -11.62 -24.53
C GLY A 74 17.12 -11.62 -23.14
N LEU A 75 18.43 -11.87 -23.05
CA LEU A 75 19.18 -11.81 -21.79
C LEU A 75 19.20 -10.39 -21.21
N SER A 76 19.47 -9.39 -22.04
CA SER A 76 19.44 -7.97 -21.65
C SER A 76 18.05 -7.53 -21.16
N THR A 77 16.99 -8.00 -21.83
CA THR A 77 15.60 -7.72 -21.42
C THR A 77 15.31 -8.30 -20.04
N LEU A 78 15.67 -9.56 -19.79
CA LEU A 78 15.48 -10.18 -18.47
C LEU A 78 16.30 -9.47 -17.39
N ALA A 79 17.56 -9.13 -17.68
CA ALA A 79 18.40 -8.38 -16.75
C ALA A 79 17.81 -7.02 -16.37
N THR A 80 17.27 -6.29 -17.37
CA THR A 80 16.57 -5.01 -17.15
C THR A 80 15.35 -5.20 -16.25
N VAL A 81 14.52 -6.22 -16.50
CA VAL A 81 13.37 -6.54 -15.63
C VAL A 81 13.83 -6.82 -14.19
N GLY A 82 14.91 -7.58 -14.01
CA GLY A 82 15.49 -7.83 -12.69
C GLY A 82 15.94 -6.55 -11.98
N HIS A 83 16.60 -5.65 -12.72
CA HIS A 83 17.04 -4.36 -12.20
C HIS A 83 15.86 -3.46 -11.80
N ASP A 84 14.85 -3.35 -12.66
CA ASP A 84 13.65 -2.55 -12.38
C ASP A 84 12.92 -3.06 -11.13
N LEU A 85 12.81 -4.38 -10.95
CA LEU A 85 12.24 -4.96 -9.73
C LEU A 85 13.05 -4.60 -8.47
N GLN A 86 14.39 -4.62 -8.55
CA GLN A 86 15.23 -4.18 -7.42
C GLN A 86 15.03 -2.71 -7.08
N GLN A 87 14.92 -1.84 -8.09
CA GLN A 87 14.61 -0.42 -7.89
C GLN A 87 13.22 -0.22 -7.25
N GLU A 88 12.20 -0.92 -7.75
CA GLU A 88 10.84 -0.86 -7.22
C GLU A 88 10.74 -1.38 -5.78
N LEU A 89 11.50 -2.42 -5.43
CA LEU A 89 11.59 -2.92 -4.06
C LEU A 89 12.23 -1.89 -3.13
N ALA A 90 13.34 -1.27 -3.54
CA ALA A 90 13.99 -0.23 -2.76
C ALA A 90 13.07 0.99 -2.55
N ARG A 91 12.36 1.41 -3.61
CA ARG A 91 11.38 2.51 -3.54
C ARG A 91 10.22 2.17 -2.62
N SER A 92 9.65 0.98 -2.76
CA SER A 92 8.54 0.50 -1.93
C SER A 92 8.95 0.43 -0.47
N ARG A 93 10.15 -0.10 -0.18
CA ARG A 93 10.70 -0.15 1.18
C ARG A 93 10.82 1.25 1.80
N ALA A 94 11.47 2.18 1.11
CA ALA A 94 11.65 3.55 1.60
C ALA A 94 10.31 4.24 1.90
N TRP A 95 9.32 4.04 1.03
CA TRP A 95 7.98 4.57 1.23
C TRP A 95 7.26 3.94 2.42
N VAL A 96 7.28 2.60 2.54
CA VAL A 96 6.63 1.90 3.66
C VAL A 96 7.28 2.27 5.00
N GLU A 97 8.61 2.38 5.04
CA GLU A 97 9.36 2.80 6.24
C GLU A 97 8.99 4.22 6.70
N ALA A 98 8.72 5.13 5.78
CA ALA A 98 8.25 6.48 6.10
C ALA A 98 6.78 6.53 6.56
N GLU A 99 5.97 5.53 6.18
CA GLU A 99 4.52 5.53 6.36
C GLU A 99 4.07 4.83 7.65
N ASP A 100 4.67 3.69 8.01
CA ASP A 100 4.32 2.95 9.23
C ASP A 100 5.40 1.99 9.72
N ALA A 101 5.82 2.13 10.97
CA ALA A 101 6.88 1.29 11.55
C ALA A 101 6.48 -0.20 11.68
N VAL A 102 5.22 -0.51 11.98
CA VAL A 102 4.77 -1.90 12.15
C VAL A 102 4.69 -2.61 10.81
N VAL A 103 4.04 -1.99 9.82
CA VAL A 103 3.98 -2.53 8.45
C VAL A 103 5.39 -2.61 7.84
N ALA A 104 6.28 -1.65 8.13
CA ALA A 104 7.67 -1.69 7.67
C ALA A 104 8.45 -2.88 8.21
N GLU A 105 8.26 -3.25 9.47
CA GLU A 105 8.92 -4.44 10.03
C GLU A 105 8.44 -5.73 9.35
N VAL A 106 7.13 -5.85 9.13
CA VAL A 106 6.56 -6.99 8.38
C VAL A 106 7.09 -6.99 6.95
N TYR A 107 7.12 -5.83 6.28
CA TYR A 107 7.63 -5.69 4.92
C TYR A 107 9.10 -6.14 4.80
N ARG A 108 9.97 -5.71 5.73
CA ARG A 108 11.38 -6.14 5.76
C ARG A 108 11.50 -7.65 5.93
N THR A 109 10.72 -8.22 6.82
CA THR A 109 10.70 -9.67 7.05
C THR A 109 10.29 -10.41 5.77
N VAL A 110 9.21 -9.97 5.11
CA VAL A 110 8.78 -10.55 3.84
C VAL A 110 9.87 -10.43 2.78
N VAL A 111 10.49 -9.26 2.59
CA VAL A 111 11.58 -9.08 1.61
C VAL A 111 12.75 -10.04 1.89
N ALA A 112 13.13 -10.22 3.16
CA ALA A 112 14.18 -11.16 3.53
C ALA A 112 13.79 -12.63 3.24
N THR A 113 12.57 -13.04 3.62
CA THR A 113 12.03 -14.38 3.35
C THR A 113 11.97 -14.66 1.84
N LEU A 114 11.46 -13.71 1.07
CA LEU A 114 11.38 -13.82 -0.38
C LEU A 114 12.79 -13.90 -1.00
N GLY A 115 13.72 -13.04 -0.57
CA GLY A 115 15.09 -13.03 -1.08
C GLY A 115 15.82 -14.36 -0.88
N ALA A 116 15.61 -15.01 0.28
CA ALA A 116 16.18 -16.31 0.59
C ALA A 116 15.70 -17.44 -0.34
N ALA A 117 14.48 -17.33 -0.89
CA ALA A 117 13.92 -18.30 -1.84
C ALA A 117 14.18 -17.93 -3.31
N ILE A 118 14.05 -16.65 -3.65
CA ILE A 118 14.11 -16.14 -5.03
C ILE A 118 15.54 -16.14 -5.55
N GLY A 119 16.53 -15.78 -4.73
CA GLY A 119 17.95 -15.74 -5.13
C GLY A 119 18.42 -17.10 -5.69
N PRO A 120 18.32 -18.19 -4.91
CA PRO A 120 18.65 -19.53 -5.39
C PRO A 120 17.85 -19.97 -6.62
N ALA A 121 16.54 -19.67 -6.65
CA ALA A 121 15.69 -20.01 -7.80
C ALA A 121 16.10 -19.27 -9.08
N CYS A 122 16.55 -18.01 -8.99
CA CYS A 122 17.10 -17.28 -10.12
C CYS A 122 18.40 -17.91 -10.62
N CYS A 123 19.31 -18.33 -9.73
CA CYS A 123 20.55 -19.00 -10.10
C CYS A 123 20.26 -20.31 -10.86
N GLU A 124 19.43 -21.18 -10.29
CA GLU A 124 19.03 -22.44 -10.92
C GLU A 124 18.33 -22.22 -12.28
N ALA A 125 17.49 -21.17 -12.38
CA ALA A 125 16.84 -20.81 -13.62
C ALA A 125 17.84 -20.41 -14.71
N TRP A 126 18.87 -19.63 -14.36
CA TRP A 126 19.91 -19.21 -15.30
C TRP A 126 20.81 -20.36 -15.75
N GLU A 127 21.11 -21.30 -14.85
CA GLU A 127 21.91 -22.49 -15.16
C GLU A 127 21.16 -23.51 -16.05
N SER A 128 19.82 -23.47 -16.02
CA SER A 128 18.98 -24.32 -16.87
C SER A 128 19.03 -23.88 -18.34
N PRO A 129 19.05 -24.81 -19.32
CA PRO A 129 18.99 -24.46 -20.74
C PRO A 129 17.64 -23.84 -21.13
N PRO A 130 17.57 -23.01 -22.18
CA PRO A 130 16.32 -22.46 -22.71
C PRO A 130 15.29 -23.53 -23.06
N VAL A 131 14.02 -23.20 -22.88
CA VAL A 131 12.89 -24.09 -23.17
C VAL A 131 12.67 -24.19 -24.68
N ALA A 132 12.84 -25.40 -25.22
CA ALA A 132 12.66 -25.67 -26.65
C ALA A 132 11.25 -26.21 -27.03
N THR A 133 10.41 -26.56 -26.05
CA THR A 133 9.10 -27.18 -26.31
C THR A 133 8.01 -26.64 -25.40
N ALA A 134 6.76 -26.68 -25.86
CA ALA A 134 5.60 -26.30 -25.06
C ALA A 134 5.48 -27.15 -23.77
N ALA A 135 5.80 -28.44 -23.83
CA ALA A 135 5.81 -29.30 -22.65
C ALA A 135 6.85 -28.85 -21.61
N GLY A 136 7.99 -28.31 -22.05
CA GLY A 136 9.02 -27.73 -21.19
C GLY A 136 8.62 -26.42 -20.51
N MET A 137 7.54 -25.77 -20.94
CA MET A 137 6.98 -24.58 -20.26
C MET A 137 6.24 -24.93 -18.97
N ASN A 138 5.86 -26.20 -18.80
CA ASN A 138 5.26 -26.70 -17.56
C ASN A 138 6.36 -27.00 -16.54
N LEU A 139 6.41 -26.19 -15.50
CA LEU A 139 7.49 -26.21 -14.50
C LEU A 139 7.27 -27.26 -13.39
N LYS A 140 6.17 -28.02 -13.40
CA LYS A 140 5.94 -29.19 -12.53
C LYS A 140 6.24 -28.97 -11.03
N GLY A 141 5.90 -27.81 -10.50
CA GLY A 141 6.12 -27.47 -9.09
C GLY A 141 7.50 -26.88 -8.76
N TRP A 142 8.37 -26.69 -9.75
CA TRP A 142 9.60 -25.92 -9.59
C TRP A 142 9.30 -24.45 -9.31
N GLY A 143 10.11 -23.82 -8.45
CA GLY A 143 10.10 -22.38 -8.17
C GLY A 143 10.03 -22.05 -6.67
N PRO A 144 10.13 -20.76 -6.30
CA PRO A 144 10.14 -20.29 -4.91
C PRO A 144 8.87 -20.61 -4.10
N GLY A 145 7.79 -21.06 -4.74
CA GLY A 145 6.73 -21.85 -4.11
C GLY A 145 5.78 -21.15 -3.13
N ALA A 146 5.03 -21.96 -2.39
CA ALA A 146 3.93 -21.55 -1.50
C ALA A 146 4.36 -20.69 -0.30
N GLY A 147 5.60 -20.85 0.17
CA GLY A 147 6.14 -20.09 1.31
C GLY A 147 6.20 -18.58 1.04
N CYS A 148 6.48 -18.19 -0.20
CA CYS A 148 6.47 -16.78 -0.62
C CYS A 148 5.07 -16.16 -0.53
N PHE A 149 4.03 -16.88 -0.96
CA PHE A 149 2.65 -16.40 -0.90
C PHE A 149 2.14 -16.30 0.54
N ALA A 150 2.55 -17.20 1.43
CA ALA A 150 2.23 -17.11 2.85
C ALA A 150 2.84 -15.86 3.50
N ALA A 151 4.10 -15.54 3.17
CA ALA A 151 4.76 -14.32 3.65
C ALA A 151 4.03 -13.06 3.16
N ILE A 152 3.66 -13.00 1.88
CA ILE A 152 2.91 -11.87 1.31
C ILE A 152 1.54 -11.72 1.99
N GLN A 153 0.81 -12.80 2.23
CA GLN A 153 -0.47 -12.76 2.95
C GLN A 153 -0.34 -12.21 4.38
N GLY A 154 0.79 -12.47 5.05
CA GLY A 154 1.11 -11.87 6.35
C GLY A 154 1.21 -10.34 6.27
N LEU A 155 1.85 -9.82 5.24
CA LEU A 155 1.92 -8.37 4.97
C LEU A 155 0.54 -7.79 4.62
N GLU A 156 -0.24 -8.46 3.77
CA GLU A 156 -1.61 -8.03 3.43
C GLU A 156 -2.49 -7.93 4.67
N SER A 157 -2.36 -8.88 5.60
CA SER A 157 -3.07 -8.89 6.89
C SER A 157 -2.67 -7.69 7.75
N ALA A 158 -1.37 -7.41 7.88
CA ALA A 158 -0.87 -6.25 8.62
C ALA A 158 -1.37 -4.91 8.02
N ILE A 159 -1.39 -4.81 6.68
CA ILE A 159 -1.95 -3.66 5.96
C ILE A 159 -3.46 -3.53 6.24
N ALA A 160 -4.21 -4.64 6.18
CA ALA A 160 -5.64 -4.65 6.43
C ALA A 160 -5.95 -4.20 7.87
N GLU A 161 -5.20 -4.67 8.86
CA GLU A 161 -5.34 -4.27 10.27
C GLU A 161 -5.13 -2.76 10.47
N ARG A 162 -4.08 -2.19 9.86
CA ARG A 162 -3.83 -0.74 9.85
C ARG A 162 -5.06 0.04 9.38
N PHE A 163 -5.71 -0.43 8.30
CA PHE A 163 -6.87 0.25 7.76
C PHE A 163 -8.17 -0.06 8.52
N ARG A 164 -8.31 -1.24 9.14
CA ARG A 164 -9.50 -1.61 9.94
C ARG A 164 -9.65 -0.76 11.20
N TRP A 165 -8.57 -0.45 11.91
CA TRP A 165 -8.60 0.37 13.13
C TRP A 165 -9.13 1.79 12.88
N TRP A 166 -8.99 2.29 11.66
CA TRP A 166 -9.50 3.60 11.25
C TRP A 166 -10.97 3.57 10.78
N GLY A 167 -11.53 2.39 10.52
CA GLY A 167 -12.95 2.23 10.21
C GLY A 167 -13.85 2.26 11.45
N PHE A 168 -13.28 1.95 12.63
CA PHE A 168 -14.02 1.89 13.89
C PHE A 168 -13.83 3.13 14.78
N LEU A 169 -12.80 3.95 14.53
CA LEU A 169 -12.47 5.15 15.31
C LEU A 169 -12.82 6.48 14.61
N ALA A 170 -13.99 6.55 13.99
CA ALA A 170 -14.69 7.82 13.84
C ALA A 170 -15.81 7.92 14.89
N PRO A 171 -15.43 8.12 16.17
CA PRO A 171 -16.05 9.22 16.89
C PRO A 171 -15.01 10.07 17.64
N LEU A 172 -15.12 11.38 17.41
CA LEU A 172 -14.52 12.52 18.13
C LEU A 172 -13.57 12.17 19.28
N ARG A 173 -12.27 12.31 19.02
CA ARG A 173 -11.23 12.43 20.05
C ARG A 173 -11.39 13.78 20.77
N ARG A 174 -12.41 13.91 21.64
CA ARG A 174 -12.44 14.97 22.67
C ARG A 174 -11.29 14.67 23.62
N ARG A 175 -10.19 15.41 23.50
CA ARG A 175 -9.18 15.47 24.55
C ARG A 175 -9.83 16.12 25.76
N ARG A 176 -10.12 15.33 26.79
CA ARG A 176 -10.43 15.80 28.13
C ARG A 176 -9.24 15.44 29.03
N CYS A 177 -8.31 16.38 29.20
CA CYS A 177 -7.52 16.50 30.44
C CYS A 177 -8.05 17.78 31.07
N ARG A 178 -8.99 17.71 32.03
CA ARG A 178 -8.79 17.45 33.47
C ARG A 178 -7.76 18.41 34.05
N SER A 179 -8.32 19.41 34.74
CA SER A 179 -7.71 20.37 35.63
C SER A 179 -6.92 19.70 36.75
N SER A 180 -5.75 20.25 37.04
CA SER A 180 -5.11 20.19 38.35
C SER A 180 -4.18 21.39 38.49
N GLU A 181 -4.75 22.53 38.87
CA GLU A 181 -4.13 23.53 39.76
C GLU A 181 -5.24 24.13 40.62
#